data_AF-A0AAU1TBH1-F1
#
_entry.id   AF-A0AAU1TBH1-F1
#
_cell.length_a   1.000
_cell.length_b   1.000
_cell.length_c   1.000
_cell.angle_alpha   90.00
_cell.angle_beta   90.00
_cell.angle_gamma   90.00
#
_symmetry.space_group_name_H-M   'P 1'
#
loop_
_entity.id
_entity.type
_entity.pdbx_description
1 polymer ?
#
loop_
_entity_poly.entity_id
_entity_poly.type
_entity_poly.pdbx_seq_one_letter_code
_entity_poly.pdbx_strand_id
1 'polypeptide(L)' 'MTAVRMIIVVAVTWVVLTALVLAPSALPASWQYYVYSPASVGLWVLAMLFGPVITVLLKWNWIRHG' A
#
# COMPACT_ATOMS: atom_id res chain seq x y z
N MET A 1 9.45 19.69 9.98
CA MET A 1 9.87 18.57 9.09
C MET A 1 9.02 17.31 9.28
N THR A 2 8.53 17.01 10.49
CA THR A 2 7.69 15.84 10.81
C THR A 2 6.45 15.69 9.93
N ALA A 3 5.66 16.75 9.74
CA ALA A 3 4.46 16.71 8.90
C ALA A 3 4.78 16.38 7.43
N VAL A 4 5.85 16.98 6.87
CA VAL A 4 6.32 16.70 5.51
C VAL A 4 6.72 15.24 5.36
N ARG A 5 7.45 14.68 6.32
CA ARG A 5 7.82 13.25 6.28
C ARG A 5 6.63 12.32 6.41
N MET A 6 5.65 12.65 7.23
CA MET A 6 4.42 11.88 7.34
C MET A 6 3.66 11.87 6.00
N ILE A 7 3.53 13.03 5.36
CA ILE A 7 2.92 13.15 4.02
C ILE A 7 3.69 12.30 3.01
N ILE A 8 5.03 12.36 3.00
CA ILE A 8 5.86 11.56 2.10
C ILE A 8 5.64 10.07 2.34
N VAL A 9 5.67 9.61 3.59
CA VAL A 9 5.47 8.18 3.92
C VAL A 9 4.10 7.72 3.45
N VAL A 10 3.04 8.48 3.75
CA VAL A 10 1.67 8.15 3.31
C VAL A 10 1.58 8.12 1.77
N ALA A 11 2.08 9.14 1.09
CA ALA A 11 2.04 9.23 -0.36
C ALA A 11 2.79 8.09 -1.04
N VAL A 12 4.01 7.79 -0.57
CA VAL A 12 4.81 6.67 -1.10
C VAL A 12 4.11 5.34 -0.86
N THR A 13 3.54 5.11 0.33
CA THR A 13 2.77 3.89 0.61
C THR A 13 1.60 3.74 -0.35
N TRP A 14 0.84 4.80 -0.60
CA TRP A 14 -0.25 4.77 -1.58
C TRP A 14 0.24 4.46 -3.00
N VAL A 15 1.31 5.13 -3.45
CA VAL A 15 1.90 4.87 -4.78
C VAL A 15 2.30 3.40 -4.93
N VAL A 16 2.97 2.84 -3.91
CA VAL A 16 3.38 1.43 -3.91
C VAL A 16 2.15 0.50 -3.94
N LEU A 17 1.15 0.73 -3.09
CA LEU A 17 -0.06 -0.10 -3.07
C LEU A 17 -0.83 -0.04 -4.38
N THR A 18 -0.98 1.15 -4.98
CA THR A 18 -1.61 1.31 -6.29
C THR A 18 -0.83 0.58 -7.38
N ALA A 19 0.50 0.70 -7.40
CA ALA A 19 1.34 -0.01 -8.36
C ALA A 19 1.18 -1.54 -8.21
N LEU A 20 1.14 -2.05 -6.98
CA LEU A 20 0.99 -3.48 -6.72
C LEU A 20 -0.42 -4.00 -7.06
N VAL A 21 -1.48 -3.21 -6.85
CA VAL A 21 -2.85 -3.55 -7.31
C VAL A 21 -2.92 -3.63 -8.84
N LEU A 22 -2.17 -2.77 -9.53
CA LEU A 22 -2.16 -2.71 -11.00
C LEU A 22 -1.22 -3.73 -11.64
N ALA A 23 -0.16 -4.16 -10.95
CA ALA A 23 0.83 -5.10 -11.49
C ALA A 23 0.22 -6.39 -12.11
N PRO A 24 -0.83 -7.01 -11.54
CA PRO A 24 -1.45 -8.20 -12.13
C PRO A 24 -2.15 -7.94 -13.46
N SER A 25 -2.48 -6.70 -13.81
CA SER A 25 -3.05 -6.37 -15.12
C SER A 25 -2.10 -6.68 -16.30
N ALA A 26 -0.80 -6.76 -16.04
CA ALA A 26 0.20 -7.18 -17.01
C ALA A 26 0.36 -8.72 -17.10
N LEU A 27 -0.28 -9.48 -16.21
CA LEU A 27 -0.24 -10.95 -16.23
C LEU A 27 -1.32 -11.52 -17.13
N PRO A 28 -1.19 -12.79 -17.59
CA PRO A 28 -2.25 -13.48 -18.32
C PRO A 28 -3.54 -13.62 -17.50
N ALA A 29 -4.69 -13.68 -18.19
CA ALA A 29 -6.02 -13.72 -17.56
C ALA A 29 -6.21 -14.87 -16.55
N SER A 30 -5.57 -16.01 -16.77
CA SER A 30 -5.60 -17.15 -15.83
C SER A 30 -4.99 -16.79 -14.47
N TRP A 31 -3.93 -15.98 -14.44
CA TRP A 31 -3.31 -15.49 -13.21
C TRP A 31 -4.13 -14.37 -12.57
N GLN A 32 -4.69 -13.47 -13.38
CA GLN A 32 -5.56 -12.40 -12.90
C GLN A 32 -6.74 -12.93 -12.08
N TYR A 33 -7.32 -14.07 -12.48
CA TYR A 33 -8.43 -14.69 -11.74
C TYR A 33 -8.06 -15.05 -10.28
N TYR A 34 -6.88 -15.61 -10.06
CA TYR A 34 -6.42 -15.95 -8.70
C TYR A 34 -6.11 -14.69 -7.88
N VAL A 35 -5.48 -13.70 -8.52
CA VAL A 35 -5.06 -12.47 -7.86
C VAL A 35 -6.22 -11.52 -7.55
N TYR A 36 -7.28 -11.52 -8.37
CA TYR A 36 -8.49 -10.70 -8.15
C TYR A 36 -9.68 -11.53 -7.67
N SER A 37 -9.43 -12.68 -7.05
CA SER A 37 -10.46 -13.46 -6.37
C SER A 37 -11.14 -12.64 -5.26
N PRO A 38 -12.40 -12.91 -4.88
CA PRO A 38 -13.13 -12.13 -3.87
C PRO A 38 -12.39 -11.98 -2.53
N ALA A 39 -11.72 -13.05 -2.08
CA ALA A 39 -10.91 -13.02 -0.87
C ALA A 39 -9.70 -12.08 -1.03
N SER A 40 -9.01 -12.12 -2.17
CA SER A 40 -7.87 -11.25 -2.46
C SER A 40 -8.27 -9.78 -2.57
N VAL A 41 -9.41 -9.48 -3.20
CA VAL A 41 -9.96 -8.10 -3.23
C VAL A 41 -10.20 -7.59 -1.80
N GLY A 42 -10.75 -8.43 -0.92
CA GLY A 42 -10.89 -8.10 0.50
C GLY A 42 -9.55 -7.76 1.17
N LEU A 43 -8.51 -8.55 0.91
CA LEU A 43 -7.15 -8.27 1.41
C LEU A 43 -6.59 -6.96 0.85
N TRP A 44 -6.84 -6.63 -0.42
CA TRP A 44 -6.44 -5.36 -1.03
C TRP A 44 -7.11 -4.16 -0.38
N VAL A 45 -8.41 -4.26 -0.08
CA VAL A 45 -9.14 -3.21 0.63
C VAL A 45 -8.55 -3.00 2.03
N LEU A 46 -8.28 -4.08 2.77
CA LEU A 46 -7.63 -3.99 4.08
C LEU A 46 -6.22 -3.38 3.97
N ALA A 47 -5.44 -3.78 2.98
CA ALA A 47 -4.10 -3.23 2.75
C ALA A 47 -4.13 -1.74 2.41
N MET A 48 -5.09 -1.29 1.59
CA MET A 48 -5.25 0.14 1.28
C MET A 48 -5.72 0.96 2.48
N LEU A 49 -6.58 0.40 3.33
CA LEU A 49 -7.07 1.09 4.52
C LEU A 49 -6.01 1.18 5.62
N PHE A 50 -5.32 0.07 5.91
CA PHE A 50 -4.41 -0.02 7.06
C PHE A 50 -2.93 0.15 6.70
N GLY A 51 -2.52 -0.08 5.45
CA GLY A 51 -1.13 0.05 5.00
C GLY A 51 -0.51 1.41 5.32
N PRO A 52 -1.17 2.54 5.00
CA PRO A 52 -0.67 3.88 5.34
C PRO A 52 -0.52 4.09 6.85
N VAL A 53 -1.46 3.60 7.66
CA VAL A 53 -1.42 3.72 9.12
C VAL A 53 -0.26 2.90 9.69
N ILE A 54 -0.14 1.64 9.29
CA ILE A 54 0.91 0.73 9.75
C ILE A 54 2.29 1.27 9.35
N THR A 55 2.46 1.74 8.12
CA THR A 55 3.75 2.27 7.65
C THR A 55 4.18 3.53 8.41
N VAL A 56 3.24 4.42 8.76
CA VAL A 56 3.52 5.56 9.64
C VAL A 56 3.95 5.10 11.03
N LEU A 57 3.27 4.12 11.63
CA LEU A 57 3.65 3.57 12.94
C LEU A 57 5.06 2.96 12.91
N LEU A 58 5.37 2.17 11.88
CA LEU A 58 6.68 1.54 11.71
C LEU A 58 7.80 2.58 11.48
N LYS A 59 7.50 3.69 10.81
CA LYS A 59 8.46 4.77 10.53
C LYS A 59 8.41 5.91 11.54
N TRP A 60 7.64 5.78 12.62
CA TRP A 60 7.34 6.87 13.55
C TRP A 60 8.60 7.50 14.17
N ASN A 61 9.57 6.69 14.58
CA ASN A 61 10.84 7.19 15.15
C ASN A 61 11.62 8.02 14.13
N TRP A 62 11.67 7.59 12.87
CA TRP A 62 12.33 8.36 11.81
C TRP A 62 11.56 9.65 11.46
N ILE A 63 10.23 9.58 11.42
CA ILE A 63 9.37 10.73 11.18
C ILE A 63 9.59 11.81 12.26
N ARG A 64 9.72 11.42 13.53
CA ARG A 64 9.91 12.35 14.65
C ARG A 64 11.34 12.87 14.82
N HIS A 65 12.35 12.04 14.60
CA HIS A 65 13.73 12.37 14.98
C HIS A 65 14.70 12.59 13.83
N GLY A 66 14.31 12.27 12.59
CA GLY A 66 15.18 12.49 11.44
C GLY A 66 15.46 13.96 11.17
#